data_AF-A0A4R1SAN8-F1
#
_entry.id   AF-A0A4R1SAN8-F1
#
_cell.length_a   1.000
_cell.length_b   1.000
_cell.length_c   1.000
_cell.angle_alpha   90.00
_cell.angle_beta   90.00
_cell.angle_gamma   90.00
#
_symmetry.space_group_name_H-M   'P 1'
#
loop_
_entity.id
_entity.type
_entity.pdbx_description
1 polymer ?
#
loop_
_entity_poly.entity_id
_entity_poly.type
_entity_poly.pdbx_seq_one_letter_code
_entity_poly.pdbx_strand_id
1 'polypeptide(L)' 'MRHRKSTIQPTASNPIDILKQEIAASRRILHDLWNAHGAGDPAVVAASVELDCLINQYHRLKGERADRPDYRELSE' A
#
# COMPACT_ATOMS: atom_id res chain seq x y z
N MET A 1 -18.00 25.73 26.44
CA MET A 1 -17.16 24.53 26.32
C MET A 1 -17.29 23.97 24.91
N ARG A 2 -16.20 23.90 24.13
CA ARG A 2 -16.22 23.45 22.73
C ARG A 2 -16.27 21.93 22.68
N HIS A 3 -17.40 21.37 22.25
CA HIS A 3 -17.48 19.95 21.93
C HIS A 3 -16.76 19.67 20.61
N ARG A 4 -15.65 18.93 20.69
CA ARG A 4 -15.01 18.30 19.54
C ARG A 4 -15.92 17.15 19.07
N LYS A 5 -16.78 17.42 18.10
CA LYS A 5 -17.24 16.35 17.21
C LYS A 5 -16.25 16.31 16.06
N SER A 6 -15.21 15.51 16.23
CA SER A 6 -14.31 15.14 15.14
C SER A 6 -15.16 14.47 14.07
N THR A 7 -15.42 15.21 12.99
CA THR A 7 -15.99 14.67 11.76
C THR A 7 -15.06 13.57 11.29
N ILE A 8 -15.41 12.31 11.54
CA ILE A 8 -14.87 11.18 10.78
C ILE A 8 -15.48 11.34 9.40
N GLN A 9 -14.84 12.17 8.58
CA GLN A 9 -15.06 12.12 7.14
C GLN A 9 -14.65 10.70 6.73
N PRO A 10 -15.48 9.95 6.00
CA PRO A 10 -14.96 8.84 5.21
C PRO A 10 -14.11 9.48 4.13
N THR A 11 -12.88 9.84 4.47
CA THR A 11 -11.91 10.37 3.51
C THR A 11 -11.77 9.28 2.47
N ALA A 12 -12.20 9.57 1.24
CA ALA A 12 -11.97 8.74 0.07
C ALA A 12 -10.58 8.10 0.22
N SER A 13 -10.57 6.80 0.50
CA SER A 13 -9.37 6.10 0.94
C SER A 13 -8.29 6.35 -0.10
N ASN A 14 -7.24 7.08 0.26
CA ASN A 14 -6.15 7.33 -0.68
C ASN A 14 -5.70 5.95 -1.18
N PRO A 15 -5.54 5.75 -2.49
CA PRO A 15 -5.16 4.45 -3.03
C PRO A 15 -3.82 3.96 -2.42
N ILE A 16 -2.96 4.88 -1.99
CA ILE A 16 -1.75 4.61 -1.21
C ILE A 16 -2.06 3.99 0.17
N ASP A 17 -3.06 4.49 0.89
CA ASP A 17 -3.43 3.98 2.22
C ASP A 17 -4.14 2.62 2.14
N ILE A 18 -4.85 2.34 1.05
CA ILE A 18 -5.37 1.00 0.74
C ILE A 18 -4.21 0.04 0.51
N LEU A 19 -3.28 0.39 -0.39
CA LEU A 19 -2.12 -0.45 -0.69
C LEU A 19 -1.26 -0.73 0.55
N LYS A 20 -1.08 0.25 1.45
CA LYS A 20 -0.37 0.04 2.71
C LYS A 20 -1.05 -0.99 3.61
N GLN A 21 -2.39 -0.99 3.67
CA GLN A 21 -3.15 -1.97 4.44
C GLN A 21 -3.06 -3.36 3.82
N GLU A 22 -3.17 -3.46 2.49
CA GLU A 22 -3.04 -4.73 1.76
C GLU A 22 -1.62 -5.31 1.91
N ILE A 23 -0.58 -4.50 1.77
CA ILE A 23 0.82 -4.92 2.03
C ILE A 23 0.99 -5.45 3.45
N ALA A 24 0.41 -4.77 4.45
CA ALA A 24 0.48 -5.21 5.83
C ALA A 24 -0.26 -6.54 6.07
N ALA A 25 -1.41 -6.75 5.41
CA ALA A 25 -2.15 -8.00 5.46
C ALA A 25 -1.39 -9.14 4.77
N SER A 26 -0.91 -8.94 3.54
CA SER A 26 -0.12 -9.94 2.81
C SER A 26 1.17 -10.31 3.53
N ARG A 27 1.83 -9.37 4.23
CA ARG A 27 2.99 -9.68 5.08
C ARG A 27 2.65 -10.62 6.23
N ARG A 28 1.49 -10.44 6.88
CA ARG A 28 1.04 -11.33 7.96
C ARG A 28 0.75 -12.72 7.41
N ILE A 29 0.01 -12.80 6.31
CA ILE A 29 -0.30 -14.07 5.64
C ILE A 29 0.98 -14.81 5.24
N LEU A 30 1.94 -14.11 4.62
CA LEU A 30 3.22 -14.70 4.23
C LEU A 30 3.99 -15.23 5.45
N HIS A 31 3.99 -14.47 6.55
CA HIS A 31 4.66 -14.90 7.78
C HIS A 31 3.99 -16.12 8.41
N ASP A 32 2.66 -16.17 8.43
CA ASP A 32 1.91 -17.30 8.95
C ASP A 32 2.13 -18.56 8.09
N LEU A 33 2.10 -18.42 6.76
CA LEU A 33 2.40 -19.50 5.82
C LEU A 33 3.85 -19.97 5.95
N TRP A 34 4.79 -19.05 6.10
CA TRP A 34 6.20 -19.38 6.32
C TRP A 34 6.40 -20.19 7.60
N ASN A 35 5.73 -19.81 8.69
CA ASN A 35 5.81 -20.54 9.95
C ASN A 35 5.12 -21.91 9.88
N ALA A 36 4.05 -22.04 9.11
CA ALA A 36 3.28 -23.28 8.99
C ALA A 36 3.93 -24.30 8.04
N HIS A 37 4.45 -23.85 6.89
CA HIS A 37 4.85 -24.73 5.79
C HIS A 37 6.33 -24.60 5.38
N GLY A 38 7.00 -23.53 5.81
CA GLY A 38 8.39 -23.25 5.45
C GLY A 38 8.57 -22.59 4.08
N ALA A 39 9.79 -22.14 3.81
CA ALA A 39 10.15 -21.27 2.68
C ALA A 39 9.84 -21.82 1.29
N GLY A 40 9.84 -23.14 1.13
CA GLY A 40 9.72 -23.82 -0.16
C GLY A 40 8.28 -24.17 -0.54
N ASP A 41 7.31 -23.87 0.32
CA ASP A 41 5.92 -24.20 0.05
C ASP A 41 5.36 -23.32 -1.10
N PRO A 42 4.66 -23.90 -2.08
CA PRO A 42 4.10 -23.13 -3.19
C PRO A 42 3.14 -22.02 -2.75
N ALA A 43 2.44 -22.15 -1.61
CA ALA A 43 1.59 -21.09 -1.07
C ALA A 43 2.42 -19.93 -0.52
N VAL A 44 3.59 -20.20 0.08
CA VAL A 44 4.54 -19.17 0.52
C VAL A 44 5.10 -18.41 -0.67
N VAL A 45 5.48 -19.14 -1.73
CA VAL A 45 5.95 -18.53 -2.99
C VAL A 45 4.85 -17.66 -3.62
N ALA A 46 3.62 -18.17 -3.73
CA ALA A 46 2.49 -17.40 -4.26
C ALA A 46 2.23 -16.13 -3.44
N ALA A 47 2.18 -16.23 -2.10
CA ALA A 47 1.99 -15.08 -1.22
C ALA A 47 3.12 -14.05 -1.33
N SER A 48 4.37 -14.49 -1.56
CA SER A 48 5.50 -13.58 -1.78
C SER A 48 5.40 -12.81 -3.11
N VAL A 49 4.92 -13.46 -4.18
CA VAL A 49 4.68 -12.83 -5.47
C VAL A 49 3.57 -11.79 -5.36
N GLU A 50 2.48 -12.12 -4.66
CA GLU A 50 1.37 -11.17 -4.42
C GLU A 50 1.86 -9.94 -3.63
N LEU A 51 2.66 -10.14 -2.59
CA LEU A 51 3.25 -9.07 -1.81
C LEU A 51 4.15 -8.16 -2.67
N ASP A 52 4.98 -8.73 -3.55
CA ASP A 52 5.83 -7.96 -4.46
C ASP A 52 5.00 -7.10 -5.42
N CYS A 53 3.92 -7.67 -5.98
CA CYS A 53 2.98 -6.95 -6.84
C CYS A 53 2.35 -5.73 -6.13
N LEU A 54 1.96 -5.88 -4.87
CA LEU A 54 1.41 -4.78 -4.06
C LEU A 54 2.47 -3.70 -3.77
N ILE A 55 3.70 -4.10 -3.46
CA ILE A 55 4.82 -3.17 -3.23
C ILE A 55 5.14 -2.40 -4.50
N ASN A 56 5.16 -3.06 -5.66
CA ASN A 56 5.39 -2.43 -6.95
C ASN A 56 4.29 -1.42 -7.30
N GLN A 57 3.02 -1.76 -7.03
CA GLN A 57 1.90 -0.82 -7.21
C GLN A 57 2.02 0.39 -6.28
N TYR A 58 2.39 0.16 -5.02
CA TYR A 58 2.64 1.24 -4.07
C TYR A 58 3.78 2.16 -4.52
N HIS A 59 4.89 1.58 -5.00
CA HIS A 59 6.01 2.35 -5.53
C HIS A 59 5.65 3.12 -6.79
N ARG A 60 4.89 2.54 -7.73
CA ARG A 60 4.40 3.26 -8.92
C ARG A 60 3.52 4.43 -8.53
N LEU A 61 2.55 4.23 -7.65
CA LEU A 61 1.62 5.28 -7.23
C LEU A 61 2.32 6.38 -6.41
N LYS A 62 3.33 6.02 -5.60
CA LYS A 62 4.17 6.98 -4.88
C LYS A 62 5.12 7.72 -5.82
N GLY A 63 5.68 7.03 -6.82
CA GLY A 63 6.54 7.56 -7.86
C GLY A 63 5.80 8.53 -8.79
N GLU A 64 4.60 8.19 -9.25
CA GLU A 64 3.73 9.08 -10.03
C GLU A 64 3.33 10.35 -9.27
N ARG A 65 3.21 10.29 -7.93
CA ARG A 65 3.00 11.50 -7.11
C ARG A 65 4.27 12.33 -6.92
N ALA A 66 5.46 11.75 -7.08
CA ALA A 66 6.74 12.45 -6.99
C ALA A 66 7.25 12.95 -8.36
N ASP A 67 6.80 12.32 -9.45
CA ASP A 67 7.20 12.56 -10.84
C ASP A 67 6.05 13.18 -11.66
N ARG A 68 5.15 13.91 -11.00
CA ARG A 68 4.36 14.96 -11.65
C ARG A 68 5.11 16.27 -11.47
N PRO A 69 6.12 16.59 -12.30
CA PRO A 69 6.60 17.96 -12.39
C PRO A 69 5.41 18.86 -12.68
N ASP A 70 5.23 19.86 -11.82
CA ASP A 70 4.28 20.93 -12.00
C ASP A 70 4.78 21.82 -13.15
N TYR A 71 4.49 21.43 -14.39
CA TYR A 71 4.86 22.21 -15.58
C TYR A 71 4.06 23.53 -15.73
N ARG A 72 3.46 24.06 -14.65
CA ARG A 72 2.68 25.29 -14.69
C ARG A 72 3.51 26.57 -14.42
N GLU A 73 4.84 26.48 -14.31
CA GLU A 73 5.73 27.65 -14.14
C GLU A 73 6.82 27.77 -15.21
N LEU A 74 6.54 27.39 -16.45
CA LEU A 74 7.34 27.85 -17.60
C LEU A 74 6.42 28.59 -18.58
N SER A 75 5.88 29.71 -18.12
CA SER A 75 5.34 30.76 -18.97
C SER A 75 6.27 31.96 -18.87
N GLU A 76 7.23 32.06 -19.79
CA GLU A 76 7.79 33.33 -20.29
C GLU A 76 8.14 33.17 -21.77
#